data_AF-A0A0C9Z685-F1
#
_entry.id   AF-A0A0C9Z685-F1
#
_cell.length_a   1.000
_cell.length_b   1.000
_cell.length_c   1.000
_cell.angle_alpha   90.00
_cell.angle_beta   90.00
_cell.angle_gamma   90.00
#
_symmetry.space_group_name_H-M   'P 1'
#
loop_
_entity.id
_entity.type
_entity.pdbx_description
1 polymer ?
#
loop_
_entity_poly.entity_id
_entity_poly.type
_entity_poly.pdbx_seq_one_letter_code
_entity_poly.pdbx_strand_id
1 'polypeptide(L)'
;MATLSLHKYSFLYVDDSFGFAPESSLQLYHPYSKSLPSLLVAILSLWDALGIPHEEKKQLFGPTLPVIGFEVDPNLMRVQMCHDSGVLLLEHLHSFALRGTHHSLCDFQHLAGYLNWALNIYPMLWPGLSALYAKTAGKMHQGVLLWVNQDIVHELLWFASHVESLQGVFFLSSESWNFWSCLSPPL
;
A
#
# COMPACT_ATOMS: atom_id res chain seq x y z
N MET A 1 8.20 10.68 35.82
CA MET A 1 7.21 10.11 34.88
C MET A 1 7.05 11.07 33.73
N ALA A 2 7.80 10.87 32.65
CA ALA A 2 7.61 11.66 31.43
C ALA A 2 6.45 11.04 30.67
N THR A 3 5.29 11.69 30.71
CA THR A 3 4.21 11.44 29.75
C THR A 3 4.77 11.83 28.39
N LEU A 4 5.21 10.85 27.60
CA LEU A 4 5.37 11.04 26.17
C LEU A 4 3.97 11.40 25.66
N SER A 5 3.72 12.70 25.48
CA SER A 5 2.60 13.17 24.69
C SER A 5 2.77 12.48 23.34
N LEU A 6 1.93 11.50 23.03
CA LEU A 6 1.84 10.91 21.70
C LEU A 6 1.53 12.08 20.77
N HIS A 7 2.58 12.60 20.14
CA HIS A 7 2.51 13.74 19.25
C HIS A 7 1.52 13.35 18.16
N LYS A 8 0.54 14.23 17.91
CA LYS A 8 -0.45 14.04 16.87
C LYS A 8 0.26 14.09 15.52
N TYR A 9 0.50 12.94 14.90
CA TYR A 9 1.12 12.87 13.57
C TYR A 9 0.05 12.68 12.50
N SER A 10 0.01 13.61 11.55
CA SER A 10 -0.72 13.46 10.31
C SER A 10 0.29 13.33 9.19
N PHE A 11 0.09 12.32 8.35
CA PHE A 11 0.85 12.04 7.16
C PHE A 11 0.04 12.47 5.94
N LEU A 12 0.73 13.01 4.95
CA LEU A 12 0.14 13.48 3.69
C LEU A 12 0.90 12.84 2.55
N TYR A 13 0.17 12.20 1.65
CA TYR A 13 0.69 11.66 0.40
C TYR A 13 -0.23 12.10 -0.74
N VAL A 14 0.22 13.06 -1.56
CA VAL A 14 -0.60 13.66 -2.62
C VAL A 14 -1.93 14.18 -2.07
N ASP A 15 -3.05 13.50 -2.34
CA ASP A 15 -4.41 13.82 -1.88
C ASP A 15 -4.87 12.96 -0.69
N ASP A 16 -4.08 11.96 -0.27
CA ASP A 16 -4.37 11.11 0.88
C ASP A 16 -3.78 11.69 2.17
N SER A 17 -4.63 11.88 3.18
CA SER A 17 -4.24 12.27 4.53
C SER A 17 -4.62 11.18 5.53
N PHE A 18 -3.66 10.73 6.33
CA PHE A 18 -3.86 9.65 7.31
C PHE A 18 -3.08 9.90 8.60
N GLY A 19 -3.43 9.20 9.66
CA GLY A 19 -2.81 9.37 10.97
C GLY A 19 -3.35 8.35 11.96
N PHE A 20 -2.84 8.41 13.19
CA PHE A 20 -3.27 7.52 14.28
C PHE A 20 -3.66 8.31 15.52
N ALA A 21 -4.62 7.79 16.27
CA ALA A 21 -5.06 8.34 17.54
C ALA A 21 -5.55 7.19 18.44
N PRO A 22 -5.54 7.34 19.77
CA PRO A 22 -6.18 6.39 20.66
C PRO A 22 -7.68 6.26 20.36
N GLU A 23 -8.23 5.05 20.46
CA GLU A 23 -9.66 4.78 20.19
C GLU A 23 -10.61 5.64 21.03
N SER A 24 -10.21 5.96 22.27
CA SER A 24 -10.97 6.83 23.17
C SER A 24 -10.95 8.31 22.79
N SER A 25 -10.13 8.72 21.81
CA SER A 25 -9.93 10.12 21.42
C SER A 25 -10.95 10.57 20.38
N LEU A 26 -12.25 10.53 20.72
CA LEU A 26 -13.33 10.95 19.83
C LEU A 26 -13.83 12.35 20.17
N GLN A 27 -14.16 13.12 19.13
CA GLN A 27 -14.77 14.45 19.22
C GLN A 27 -15.90 14.56 18.19
N LEU A 28 -16.99 15.24 18.56
CA LEU A 28 -18.09 15.50 17.65
C LEU A 28 -17.65 16.50 16.56
N TYR A 29 -17.76 16.09 15.30
CA TYR A 29 -17.63 16.96 14.15
C TYR A 29 -19.02 17.40 13.67
N HIS A 30 -19.37 18.66 13.93
CA HIS A 30 -20.71 19.19 13.66
C HIS A 30 -21.14 19.12 12.19
N PRO A 31 -20.30 19.45 11.19
CA PRO A 31 -20.73 19.41 9.78
C PRO A 31 -21.25 18.05 9.31
N TYR A 32 -20.74 16.96 9.90
CA TYR A 32 -21.22 15.60 9.60
C TYR A 32 -22.09 15.00 10.71
N SER A 33 -22.27 15.69 11.83
CA SER A 33 -22.95 15.18 13.02
C SER A 33 -22.44 13.80 13.47
N LYS A 34 -21.10 13.60 13.41
CA LYS A 34 -20.43 12.33 13.71
C LYS A 34 -19.32 12.49 14.73
N SER A 35 -19.18 11.51 15.62
CA SER A 35 -18.00 11.40 16.50
C SER A 35 -16.84 10.81 15.70
N LEU A 36 -15.77 11.59 15.52
CA LEU A 36 -14.59 11.25 14.76
C LEU A 36 -13.33 11.36 15.64
N PRO A 37 -12.21 10.73 15.27
CA PRO A 37 -10.95 10.93 15.97
C PRO A 37 -10.57 12.41 16.09
N SER A 38 -10.09 12.84 17.25
CA SER A 38 -9.83 14.25 17.54
C SER A 38 -8.83 14.91 16.57
N LEU A 39 -7.87 14.14 16.06
CA LEU A 39 -6.95 14.59 15.02
C LEU A 39 -7.67 14.84 13.68
N LEU A 40 -8.57 13.93 13.30
CA LEU A 40 -9.38 14.08 12.09
C LEU A 40 -10.30 15.30 12.18
N VAL A 41 -10.93 15.52 13.34
CA VAL A 41 -11.73 16.73 13.60
C VAL A 41 -10.90 18.01 13.45
N ALA A 42 -9.66 18.02 13.96
CA ALA A 42 -8.79 19.18 13.85
C ALA A 42 -8.41 19.50 12.39
N ILE A 43 -8.13 18.47 11.58
CA ILE A 43 -7.82 18.62 10.15
C ILE A 43 -9.04 19.11 9.38
N LEU A 44 -10.20 18.50 9.61
CA LEU A 44 -11.44 18.91 8.95
C LEU A 44 -11.83 20.36 9.29
N SER A 45 -11.69 20.75 10.57
CA SER A 45 -11.93 22.13 11.00
C SER A 45 -10.95 23.12 10.36
N LEU A 46 -9.69 22.70 10.13
CA LEU A 46 -8.71 23.51 9.39
C LEU A 46 -9.12 23.65 7.93
N TRP A 47 -9.56 22.57 7.29
CA TRP A 47 -10.05 22.60 5.91
C TRP A 47 -11.29 23.48 5.75
N ASP A 48 -12.24 23.42 6.68
CA ASP A 48 -13.38 24.35 6.74
C ASP A 48 -12.90 25.81 6.77
N ALA A 49 -11.93 26.12 7.64
CA ALA A 49 -11.39 27.47 7.78
C ALA A 49 -10.65 27.96 6.53
N LEU A 50 -10.03 27.04 5.77
CA LEU A 50 -9.34 27.34 4.52
C LEU A 50 -10.25 27.27 3.28
N GLY A 51 -11.50 26.83 3.43
CA GLY A 51 -12.42 26.61 2.31
C GLY A 51 -12.01 25.43 1.41
N ILE A 52 -11.28 24.45 1.95
CA ILE A 52 -10.90 23.23 1.22
C ILE A 52 -12.07 22.24 1.26
N PRO A 53 -12.61 21.82 0.11
CA PRO A 53 -13.73 20.89 0.08
C PRO A 53 -13.33 19.51 0.59
N HIS A 54 -14.21 18.89 1.36
CA HIS A 54 -14.03 17.54 1.86
C HIS A 54 -15.36 16.78 1.91
N GLU A 55 -15.30 15.45 1.80
CA GLU A 55 -16.49 14.59 1.72
C GLU A 55 -16.55 13.60 2.88
N GLU A 56 -17.72 13.45 3.49
CA GLU A 56 -17.93 12.60 4.67
C GLU A 56 -17.57 11.13 4.39
N LYS A 57 -17.94 10.61 3.22
CA LYS A 57 -17.66 9.23 2.80
C LYS A 57 -16.17 8.90 2.68
N LYS A 58 -15.31 9.93 2.59
CA LYS A 58 -13.84 9.77 2.53
C LYS A 58 -13.20 9.83 3.93
N GLN A 59 -13.95 10.20 4.96
CA GLN A 59 -13.45 10.35 6.33
C GLN A 59 -13.55 9.01 7.07
N LEU A 60 -12.60 8.12 6.78
CA LEU A 60 -12.55 6.79 7.34
C LEU A 60 -11.75 6.77 8.65
N PHE A 61 -12.20 5.99 9.63
CA PHE A 61 -11.43 5.68 10.83
C PHE A 61 -11.78 4.28 11.33
N GLY A 62 -10.81 3.58 11.92
CA GLY A 62 -10.97 2.21 12.37
C GLY A 62 -9.62 1.57 12.73
N PRO A 63 -9.64 0.32 13.21
CA PRO A 63 -8.44 -0.43 13.57
C PRO A 63 -7.58 -0.80 12.36
N THR A 64 -8.17 -0.86 11.17
CA THR A 64 -7.52 -1.14 9.88
C THR A 64 -8.07 -0.15 8.86
N LEU A 65 -7.21 0.45 8.04
CA LEU A 65 -7.61 1.47 7.07
C LEU A 65 -6.94 1.27 5.70
N PRO A 66 -7.64 1.60 4.61
CA PRO A 66 -6.99 1.76 3.32
C PRO A 66 -6.13 3.04 3.34
N VAL A 67 -4.84 2.91 3.06
CA VAL A 67 -3.88 4.01 2.91
C VAL A 67 -3.15 3.82 1.59
N ILE A 68 -3.19 4.81 0.70
CA ILE A 68 -2.58 4.77 -0.65
C ILE A 68 -2.92 3.51 -1.48
N GLY A 69 -4.11 2.94 -1.22
CA GLY A 69 -4.60 1.71 -1.85
C GLY A 69 -4.22 0.39 -1.15
N PHE A 70 -3.52 0.44 -0.02
CA PHE A 70 -3.15 -0.74 0.78
C PHE A 70 -3.94 -0.82 2.09
N GLU A 71 -4.21 -2.03 2.53
CA GLU A 71 -4.80 -2.28 3.84
C GLU A 71 -3.71 -2.20 4.91
N VAL A 72 -3.82 -1.23 5.81
CA VAL A 72 -2.88 -0.98 6.89
C VAL A 72 -3.53 -1.35 8.23
N ASP A 73 -2.92 -2.31 8.91
CA ASP A 73 -3.25 -2.68 10.28
C ASP A 73 -2.09 -2.29 11.23
N PRO A 74 -2.20 -1.14 11.92
CA PRO A 74 -1.19 -0.70 12.87
C PRO A 74 -1.13 -1.55 14.14
N ASN A 75 -2.16 -2.32 14.49
CA ASN A 75 -2.13 -3.19 15.67
C ASN A 75 -1.33 -4.47 15.41
N LEU A 76 -1.45 -5.02 14.20
CA LEU A 76 -0.63 -6.14 13.72
C LEU A 76 0.70 -5.68 13.12
N MET A 77 0.93 -4.37 12.98
CA MET A 77 2.06 -3.78 12.26
C MET A 77 2.22 -4.38 10.85
N ARG A 78 1.09 -4.62 10.18
CA ARG A 78 1.01 -5.30 8.89
C ARG A 78 0.43 -4.36 7.85
N VAL A 79 1.05 -4.34 6.66
CA VAL A 79 0.46 -3.73 5.48
C VAL A 79 0.36 -4.77 4.38
N GLN A 80 -0.78 -4.81 3.71
CA GLN A 80 -1.04 -5.74 2.62
C GLN A 80 -1.84 -5.11 1.51
N MET A 81 -1.77 -5.71 0.33
CA MET A 81 -2.69 -5.38 -0.74
C MET A 81 -4.11 -5.81 -0.36
N CYS A 82 -5.11 -4.99 -0.68
CA CYS A 82 -6.51 -5.43 -0.57
C CYS A 82 -6.71 -6.67 -1.46
N HIS A 83 -7.53 -7.63 -1.00
CA HIS A 83 -7.76 -8.89 -1.70
C HIS A 83 -8.14 -8.68 -3.17
N ASP A 84 -9.10 -7.80 -3.45
CA ASP A 84 -9.57 -7.51 -4.81
C ASP A 84 -8.46 -6.94 -5.69
N SER A 85 -7.62 -6.05 -5.14
CA SER A 85 -6.47 -5.51 -5.87
C SER A 85 -5.40 -6.56 -6.12
N GLY A 86 -5.19 -7.49 -5.19
CA GLY A 86 -4.30 -8.63 -5.35
C GLY A 86 -4.77 -9.55 -6.48
N VAL A 87 -6.07 -9.90 -6.49
CA VAL A 87 -6.66 -10.73 -7.54
C VAL A 87 -6.52 -10.06 -8.91
N LEU A 88 -6.88 -8.79 -9.02
CA LEU A 88 -6.77 -8.04 -10.28
C LEU A 88 -5.32 -7.94 -10.78
N LEU A 89 -4.35 -7.74 -9.86
CA LEU A 89 -2.93 -7.74 -10.20
C LEU A 89 -2.49 -9.10 -10.74
N LEU A 90 -2.87 -10.19 -10.09
CA LEU A 90 -2.52 -11.54 -10.51
C LEU A 90 -3.15 -11.90 -11.86
N GLU A 91 -4.43 -11.60 -12.05
CA GLU A 91 -5.13 -11.79 -13.34
C GLU A 91 -4.45 -11.01 -14.48
N HIS A 92 -4.06 -9.76 -14.21
CA HIS A 92 -3.34 -8.95 -15.19
C HIS A 92 -1.95 -9.54 -15.48
N LEU A 93 -1.21 -9.99 -14.47
CA LEU A 93 0.10 -10.61 -14.68
C LEU A 93 0.01 -11.90 -15.49
N HIS A 94 -0.94 -12.77 -15.17
CA HIS A 94 -1.13 -14.03 -15.88
C HIS A 94 -1.59 -13.82 -17.33
N SER A 95 -2.45 -12.84 -17.58
CA SER A 95 -2.89 -12.51 -18.94
C SER A 95 -1.81 -11.83 -19.78
N PHE A 96 -0.94 -11.02 -19.17
CA PHE A 96 0.18 -10.36 -19.85
C PHE A 96 1.36 -11.31 -20.10
N ALA A 97 1.63 -12.25 -19.19
CA ALA A 97 2.74 -13.20 -19.25
C ALA A 97 2.47 -14.38 -20.21
N LEU A 98 1.75 -14.15 -21.31
CA LEU A 98 1.50 -15.14 -22.34
C LEU A 98 2.60 -15.08 -23.40
N ARG A 99 3.34 -16.18 -23.56
CA ARG A 99 4.44 -16.24 -24.52
C ARG A 99 3.91 -16.08 -25.95
N GLY A 100 4.54 -15.19 -26.71
CA GLY A 100 4.21 -14.97 -28.12
C GLY A 100 3.06 -13.98 -28.36
N THR A 101 2.54 -13.34 -27.31
CA THR A 101 1.66 -12.19 -27.47
C THR A 101 2.43 -10.91 -27.76
N HIS A 102 1.70 -9.92 -28.25
CA HIS A 102 2.19 -8.58 -28.49
C HIS A 102 1.33 -7.60 -27.70
N HIS A 103 1.98 -6.70 -26.97
CA HIS A 103 1.33 -5.61 -26.26
C HIS A 103 1.95 -4.28 -26.68
N SER A 104 1.18 -3.21 -26.66
CA SER A 104 1.70 -1.89 -26.98
C SER A 104 2.71 -1.43 -25.92
N LEU A 105 3.61 -0.50 -26.27
CA LEU A 105 4.47 0.15 -25.28
C LEU A 105 3.65 0.79 -24.16
N CYS A 106 2.47 1.32 -24.49
CA CYS A 106 1.51 1.84 -23.52
C CYS A 106 1.10 0.78 -22.48
N ASP A 107 0.73 -0.43 -22.93
CA ASP A 107 0.35 -1.54 -22.05
C ASP A 107 1.51 -1.95 -21.13
N PHE A 108 2.73 -2.03 -21.68
CA PHE A 108 3.94 -2.29 -20.90
C PHE A 108 4.18 -1.23 -19.81
N GLN A 109 3.97 0.06 -20.13
CA GLN A 109 4.12 1.16 -19.18
C GLN A 109 3.03 1.17 -18.12
N HIS A 110 1.78 0.86 -18.50
CA HIS A 110 0.68 0.67 -17.55
C HIS A 110 0.97 -0.47 -16.57
N LEU A 111 1.45 -1.61 -17.07
CA LEU A 111 1.87 -2.73 -16.22
C LEU A 111 3.03 -2.32 -15.30
N ALA A 112 4.05 -1.62 -15.82
CA ALA A 112 5.17 -1.11 -15.00
C ALA A 112 4.68 -0.19 -13.89
N GLY A 113 3.76 0.72 -14.19
CA GLY A 113 3.17 1.63 -13.21
C GLY A 113 2.41 0.88 -12.12
N TYR A 114 1.63 -0.12 -12.50
CA TYR A 114 0.87 -0.92 -11.54
C TYR A 114 1.77 -1.77 -10.64
N LEU A 115 2.82 -2.36 -11.23
CA LEU A 115 3.84 -3.09 -10.48
C LEU A 115 4.65 -2.17 -9.55
N ASN A 116 5.05 -0.98 -10.00
CA ASN A 116 5.70 0.02 -9.14
C ASN A 116 4.82 0.43 -7.96
N TRP A 117 3.51 0.54 -8.17
CA TRP A 117 2.58 0.74 -7.06
C TRP A 117 2.67 -0.42 -6.07
N ALA A 118 2.55 -1.67 -6.52
CA ALA A 118 2.66 -2.86 -5.66
C ALA A 118 4.01 -2.95 -4.90
N LEU A 119 5.11 -2.52 -5.52
CA LEU A 119 6.45 -2.52 -4.90
C LEU A 119 6.57 -1.61 -3.68
N ASN A 120 5.67 -0.65 -3.46
CA ASN A 120 5.63 0.12 -2.20
C ASN A 120 5.45 -0.80 -0.99
N ILE A 121 4.76 -1.93 -1.18
CA ILE A 121 4.59 -2.96 -0.13
C ILE A 121 5.55 -4.10 -0.32
N TYR A 122 5.92 -4.44 -1.54
CA TYR A 122 6.77 -5.60 -1.84
C TYR A 122 8.16 -5.21 -2.39
N PRO A 123 8.99 -4.48 -1.64
CA PRO A 123 10.27 -3.98 -2.16
C PRO A 123 11.25 -5.10 -2.54
N MET A 124 11.08 -6.31 -2.01
CA MET A 124 11.95 -7.43 -2.41
C MET A 124 11.63 -7.97 -3.81
N LEU A 125 10.51 -7.56 -4.41
CA LEU A 125 10.09 -8.00 -5.75
C LEU A 125 10.59 -7.10 -6.89
N TRP A 126 11.36 -6.05 -6.56
CA TRP A 126 11.99 -5.16 -7.54
C TRP A 126 12.73 -5.87 -8.69
N PRO A 127 13.45 -6.99 -8.47
CA PRO A 127 14.09 -7.74 -9.55
C PRO A 127 13.13 -8.23 -10.64
N GLY A 128 11.84 -8.42 -10.33
CA GLY A 128 10.82 -8.89 -11.29
C GLY A 128 10.40 -7.87 -12.35
N LEU A 129 11.01 -6.68 -12.40
CA LEU A 129 10.77 -5.65 -13.40
C LEU A 129 11.94 -5.43 -14.35
N SER A 130 13.06 -6.12 -14.16
CA SER A 130 14.31 -5.87 -14.89
C SER A 130 14.14 -6.07 -16.40
N ALA A 131 13.62 -7.22 -16.82
CA ALA A 131 13.33 -7.52 -18.22
C ALA A 131 12.29 -6.57 -18.81
N LEU A 132 11.29 -6.17 -18.00
CA LEU A 132 10.26 -5.22 -18.43
C LEU A 132 10.86 -3.84 -18.74
N TYR A 133 11.70 -3.31 -17.85
CA TYR A 133 12.40 -2.03 -18.08
C TYR A 133 13.40 -2.12 -19.22
N ALA A 134 14.18 -3.20 -19.29
CA ALA A 134 15.10 -3.42 -20.41
C ALA A 134 14.35 -3.46 -21.76
N LYS A 135 13.16 -4.07 -21.79
CA LYS A 135 12.33 -4.13 -22.99
C LYS A 135 11.80 -2.76 -23.40
N THR A 136 11.46 -1.90 -22.46
CA THR A 136 10.83 -0.59 -22.73
C THR A 136 11.83 0.56 -22.86
N ALA A 137 13.08 0.36 -22.42
CA ALA A 137 14.14 1.36 -22.45
C ALA A 137 14.33 1.99 -23.83
N GLY A 138 14.38 3.33 -23.86
CA GLY A 138 14.63 4.13 -25.07
C GLY A 138 13.49 4.18 -26.08
N LYS A 139 12.34 3.55 -25.80
CA LYS A 139 11.18 3.55 -26.71
C LYS A 139 10.23 4.69 -26.35
N MET A 140 9.85 5.47 -27.34
CA MET A 140 8.99 6.65 -27.16
C MET A 140 7.60 6.52 -27.82
N HIS A 141 7.46 5.62 -28.79
CA HIS A 141 6.21 5.48 -29.54
C HIS A 141 5.24 4.53 -28.83
N GLN A 142 4.23 5.09 -28.16
CA GLN A 142 3.28 4.35 -27.32
C GLN A 142 2.54 3.22 -28.04
N GLY A 143 2.22 3.37 -29.32
CA GLY A 143 1.51 2.36 -30.12
C GLY A 143 2.38 1.23 -30.67
N VAL A 144 3.69 1.25 -30.44
CA VAL A 144 4.58 0.18 -30.94
C VAL A 144 4.29 -1.11 -30.21
N LEU A 145 3.99 -2.15 -30.98
CA LEU A 145 3.77 -3.50 -30.45
C LEU A 145 5.10 -4.16 -30.08
N LEU A 146 5.19 -4.61 -28.85
CA LEU A 146 6.33 -5.28 -28.26
C LEU A 146 5.98 -6.74 -27.99
N TRP A 147 6.83 -7.64 -28.48
CA TRP A 147 6.72 -9.07 -28.23
C TRP A 147 7.06 -9.40 -26.77
N VAL A 148 6.24 -10.22 -26.12
CA VAL A 148 6.49 -10.80 -24.79
C VAL A 148 7.46 -11.98 -24.87
N ASN A 149 8.72 -11.74 -24.48
CA ASN A 149 9.79 -12.75 -24.55
C ASN A 149 9.79 -13.66 -23.29
N GLN A 150 10.64 -14.68 -23.31
CA GLN A 150 10.72 -15.64 -22.20
C GLN A 150 11.15 -14.98 -20.88
N ASP A 151 12.02 -13.97 -20.92
CA ASP A 151 12.49 -13.27 -19.73
C ASP A 151 11.36 -12.52 -19.03
N ILE A 152 10.53 -11.80 -19.81
CA ILE A 152 9.33 -11.12 -19.29
C ILE A 152 8.37 -12.14 -18.68
N VAL A 153 8.08 -13.25 -19.39
CA VAL A 153 7.18 -14.28 -18.85
C VAL A 153 7.71 -14.82 -17.52
N HIS A 154 9.01 -15.14 -17.46
CA HIS A 154 9.63 -15.68 -16.26
C HIS A 154 9.57 -14.70 -15.08
N GLU A 155 9.94 -13.44 -15.29
CA GLU A 155 9.93 -12.42 -14.23
C GLU A 155 8.52 -12.08 -13.74
N LEU A 156 7.54 -11.96 -14.64
CA LEU A 156 6.16 -11.66 -14.26
C LEU A 156 5.51 -12.82 -13.49
N LEU A 157 5.76 -14.08 -13.91
CA LEU A 157 5.28 -15.25 -13.17
C LEU A 157 6.02 -15.45 -11.84
N TRP A 158 7.31 -15.12 -11.79
CA TRP A 158 8.06 -15.07 -10.53
C TRP A 158 7.43 -14.03 -9.59
N PHE A 159 7.14 -12.82 -10.08
CA PHE A 159 6.48 -11.78 -9.29
C PHE A 159 5.11 -12.25 -8.78
N ALA A 160 4.28 -12.81 -9.66
CA ALA A 160 2.95 -13.31 -9.33
C ALA A 160 2.99 -14.37 -8.22
N SER A 161 3.84 -15.38 -8.35
CA SER A 161 3.95 -16.45 -7.34
C SER A 161 4.41 -15.95 -5.96
N HIS A 162 5.22 -14.88 -5.92
CA HIS A 162 5.58 -14.25 -4.66
C HIS A 162 4.41 -13.46 -4.06
N VAL A 163 3.69 -12.68 -4.87
CA VAL A 163 2.49 -11.98 -4.38
C VAL A 163 1.44 -12.96 -3.82
N GLU A 164 1.23 -14.10 -4.48
CA GLU A 164 0.29 -15.14 -4.01
C GLU A 164 0.67 -15.76 -2.66
N SER A 165 1.98 -15.88 -2.39
CA SER A 165 2.49 -16.55 -1.18
C SER A 165 2.67 -15.62 0.02
N LEU A 166 2.75 -14.31 -0.20
CA LEU A 166 3.00 -13.32 0.85
C LEU A 166 1.71 -12.97 1.59
N GLN A 167 1.70 -13.14 2.92
CA GLN A 167 0.58 -12.75 3.79
C GLN A 167 0.60 -11.27 4.20
N GLY A 168 1.12 -10.41 3.32
CA GLY A 168 1.46 -9.01 3.61
C GLY A 168 2.87 -8.84 4.17
N VAL A 169 3.24 -7.58 4.41
CA VAL A 169 4.53 -7.19 4.97
C VAL A 169 4.34 -6.72 6.40
N PHE A 170 5.12 -7.31 7.31
CA PHE A 170 5.16 -6.97 8.72
C PHE A 170 6.34 -6.04 8.99
N PHE A 171 6.08 -4.87 9.57
CA PHE A 171 7.11 -3.85 9.82
C PHE A 171 7.90 -4.13 11.10
N LEU A 172 7.23 -4.68 12.12
CA LEU A 172 7.82 -5.02 13.41
C LEU A 172 7.16 -6.29 13.94
N SER A 173 7.94 -7.21 14.48
CA SER A 173 7.43 -8.28 15.33
C SER A 173 7.28 -7.75 16.76
N SER A 174 6.08 -7.83 17.34
CA SER A 174 5.92 -7.57 18.76
C SER A 174 6.41 -8.79 19.54
N GLU A 175 7.67 -8.76 19.98
CA GLU A 175 8.11 -9.73 20.98
C GLU A 175 7.57 -9.32 22.34
N SER A 176 6.64 -10.14 22.87
CA SER A 176 6.24 -9.99 24.27
C SER A 176 7.36 -10.53 25.14
N TRP A 177 8.04 -9.63 25.84
CA TRP A 177 8.96 -9.99 26.92
C TRP A 177 8.13 -10.59 28.06
N ASN A 178 7.89 -11.89 28.01
CA ASN A 178 7.35 -12.59 29.17
C ASN A 178 8.50 -12.78 30.19
N PHE A 179 8.19 -12.74 31.49
CA PHE A 179 9.20 -12.83 32.55
C PHE A 179 10.08 -14.09 32.44
N TRP A 180 9.59 -15.11 31.73
CA TRP A 180 10.23 -16.40 31.52
C TRP A 180 11.29 -16.41 30.41
N SER A 181 11.19 -15.51 29.42
CA SER A 181 12.13 -15.40 28.30
C SER A 181 13.54 -14.98 28.73
N CYS A 182 13.71 -14.44 29.94
CA CYS A 182 15.02 -14.12 30.52
C CYS A 182 15.68 -15.26 31.32
N LEU A 183 15.01 -16.40 31.53
CA LEU A 183 15.48 -17.49 32.41
C LEU A 183 15.89 -18.78 31.69
N SER A 184 15.82 -18.82 30.36
CA SER A 184 16.28 -19.98 29.59
C SER A 184 17.75 -19.81 29.21
N PRO A 185 18.68 -20.65 29.70
CA PRO A 185 20.04 -20.66 29.18
C PRO A 185 20.03 -21.17 27.73
N PRO A 186 20.95 -20.69 26.87
CA PRO A 186 21.06 -21.18 25.50
C PRO A 186 21.41 -22.68 25.52
N LEU A 187 20.69 -23.48 24.72
CA LEU A 187 21.06 -24.84 24.35
C LEU A 187 22.12 -24.83 23.25
#